data_AF-A0A9X4MLY3-F1
#
_entry.id   AF-A0A9X4MLY3-F1
#
_cell.length_a   1.000
_cell.length_b   1.000
_cell.length_c   1.000
_cell.angle_alpha   90.00
_cell.angle_beta   90.00
_cell.angle_gamma   90.00
#
_symmetry.space_group_name_H-M   'P 1'
#
loop_
_entity.id
_entity.type
_entity.pdbx_description
1 polymer ?
#
loop_
_entity_poly.entity_id
_entity_poly.type
_entity_poly.pdbx_seq_one_letter_code
_entity_poly.pdbx_strand_id
1 'polypeptide(L)' 'MNTILNRIDRLMMAITFAEANEAELAQEYIPSRKTVPSKQAEPNTTMTSGQILPTQTAH' A
#
# COMPACT_ATOMS: atom_id res chain seq x y z
N MET A 1 21.59 -9.59 -17.25
CA MET A 1 21.37 -10.05 -15.86
C MET A 1 19.87 -10.15 -15.64
N ASN A 2 19.35 -11.35 -15.39
CA ASN A 2 17.91 -11.62 -15.44
C ASN A 2 17.22 -11.07 -14.17
N THR A 3 16.47 -9.97 -14.31
CA THR A 3 15.91 -9.19 -13.19
C THR A 3 14.88 -9.95 -12.37
N ILE A 4 14.28 -10.99 -12.95
CA ILE A 4 13.28 -11.85 -12.28
C ILE A 4 13.95 -12.77 -11.26
N LEU A 5 15.07 -13.41 -11.63
CA LEU A 5 15.80 -14.30 -10.73
C LEU A 5 16.27 -13.56 -9.47
N ASN A 6 16.82 -12.36 -9.64
CA ASN A 6 17.23 -11.50 -8.53
C ASN A 6 16.06 -11.09 -7.60
N ARG A 7 14.82 -11.00 -8.11
CA ARG A 7 13.65 -10.69 -7.28
C ARG A 7 13.19 -11.90 -6.48
N ILE A 8 13.27 -13.09 -7.06
CA ILE A 8 12.93 -14.35 -6.38
C ILE A 8 13.92 -14.59 -5.23
N ASP A 9 15.22 -14.44 -5.48
CA ASP A 9 16.26 -14.62 -4.45
C ASP A 9 16.06 -13.67 -3.26
N ARG A 10 15.71 -12.42 -3.54
CA ARG A 10 15.38 -11.42 -2.51
C ARG A 10 14.15 -11.80 -1.69
N LEU A 11 13.09 -12.28 -2.34
CA LEU A 11 11.88 -12.72 -1.65
C LEU A 11 12.15 -13.96 -0.77
N MET A 12 12.90 -14.92 -1.29
CA MET A 12 13.32 -16.10 -0.51
C MET A 12 14.10 -15.68 0.74
N MET A 13 15.03 -14.73 0.61
CA MET A 13 15.78 -14.21 1.76
C MET A 13 14.87 -13.52 2.78
N ALA A 14 13.92 -12.69 2.31
CA ALA A 14 12.95 -12.03 3.19
C ALA A 14 12.10 -13.03 3.97
N ILE A 15 11.69 -14.13 3.34
CA ILE A 15 10.92 -15.21 3.98
C ILE A 15 11.76 -15.86 5.08
N THR A 16 13.02 -16.21 4.81
CA THR A 16 13.93 -16.80 5.81
C THR A 16 14.06 -15.91 7.05
N PHE A 17 14.24 -14.60 6.87
CA PHE A 17 14.31 -13.66 7.99
C PHE A 17 12.98 -13.54 8.75
N ALA A 18 11.86 -13.51 8.03
CA ALA A 18 10.54 -13.48 8.66
C ALA A 18 10.26 -14.74 9.50
N GLU A 19 10.65 -15.92 9.01
CA GLU A 19 10.53 -17.19 9.74
C GLU A 19 11.42 -17.23 10.98
N ALA A 20 12.59 -16.57 10.93
CA ALA A 20 13.49 -16.39 12.07
C ALA A 20 13.03 -15.29 13.05
N ASN A 21 11.86 -14.68 12.84
CA ASN A 21 11.34 -13.55 13.63
C ASN A 21 12.20 -12.26 13.52
N GLU A 22 13.03 -12.17 12.48
CA GLU A 22 13.88 -11.02 12.16
C GLU A 22 13.15 -10.09 11.16
N ALA A 23 12.02 -9.55 11.59
CA ALA A 23 11.13 -8.77 10.72
C ALA A 23 11.77 -7.47 10.19
N GLU A 24 12.72 -6.89 10.93
CA GLU A 24 13.46 -5.69 10.51
C GLU A 24 14.36 -5.99 9.32
N LEU A 25 15.12 -7.10 9.39
CA LEU A 25 15.95 -7.57 8.29
C LEU A 25 15.12 -8.00 7.08
N ALA A 26 13.99 -8.68 7.30
CA ALA A 26 13.10 -9.09 6.22
C ALA A 26 12.61 -7.91 5.35
N GLN A 27 12.35 -6.75 5.95
CA GLN A 27 11.89 -5.55 5.24
C GLN A 27 12.93 -4.98 4.27
N GLU A 28 14.22 -5.16 4.53
CA GLU A 28 15.29 -4.68 3.64
C GLU A 28 15.31 -5.42 2.29
N TYR A 29 14.85 -6.67 2.28
CA TYR A 29 14.84 -7.51 1.08
C TYR A 29 13.54 -7.41 0.28
N ILE A 30 12.45 -6.92 0.89
CA ILE A 30 11.22 -6.63 0.17
C ILE A 30 11.41 -5.30 -0.56
N PRO A 31 11.42 -5.26 -1.90
CA PRO A 31 11.50 -3.99 -2.61
C PRO A 31 10.33 -3.13 -2.14
N SER A 32 10.62 -1.92 -1.65
CA SER A 32 9.61 -0.94 -1.25
C SER A 32 8.56 -0.85 -2.34
N ARG A 33 7.45 -1.57 -2.16
CA ARG A 33 6.24 -1.26 -2.86
C ARG A 33 5.91 0.08 -2.25
N LYS A 34 6.21 1.16 -2.99
CA LYS A 34 5.59 2.45 -2.72
C LYS A 34 4.11 2.11 -2.68
N THR A 35 3.58 1.89 -1.48
CA THR A 35 2.22 2.23 -1.18
C THR A 35 2.23 3.70 -1.56
N VAL A 36 1.81 4.01 -2.79
CA VAL A 36 1.06 5.24 -2.98
C VAL A 36 0.14 5.20 -1.78
N PRO A 37 0.28 6.14 -0.82
CA PRO A 37 -0.62 6.17 0.31
C PRO A 37 -1.98 6.04 -0.36
N SER A 38 -2.70 4.94 -0.10
CA SER A 38 -4.12 4.94 -0.41
C SER A 38 -4.59 6.15 0.37
N LYS A 39 -4.72 7.27 -0.35
CA LYS A 39 -5.53 8.40 0.03
C LYS A 39 -6.73 7.71 0.64
N GLN A 40 -6.87 7.91 1.95
CA GLN A 40 -7.83 7.23 2.81
C GLN A 40 -9.00 6.81 1.94
N ALA A 41 -9.35 5.53 1.92
CA ALA A 41 -10.66 5.16 1.44
C ALA A 41 -11.65 5.97 2.30
N GLU A 42 -11.98 7.18 1.82
CA GLU A 42 -13.11 7.95 2.26
C GLU A 42 -14.22 6.92 2.23
N PRO A 43 -14.91 6.65 3.36
CA PRO A 43 -16.06 5.78 3.34
C PRO A 43 -17.04 6.46 2.40
N ASN A 44 -17.05 6.01 1.16
CA ASN A 44 -17.83 6.56 0.06
C ASN A 44 -19.26 6.08 0.28
N THR A 45 -19.87 6.62 1.34
CA THR A 45 -21.29 6.46 1.64
C THR A 45 -22.01 7.58 0.93
N THR A 46 -21.94 7.58 -0.41
CA THR A 46 -22.92 8.32 -1.20
C THR A 46 -23.93 7.31 -1.70
N MET A 47 -24.90 7.02 -0.82
CA MET A 47 -26.16 6.43 -1.24
C MET A 47 -26.76 7.34 -2.30
N THR A 48 -27.03 6.74 -3.46
CA THR A 48 -27.85 7.30 -4.53
C THR A 48 -29.13 7.90 -3.95
N SER A 49 -29.31 9.22 -4.10
CA SER A 49 -30.55 9.80 -4.61
C SER A 49 -30.36 11.29 -4.85
N GLY A 50 -30.71 11.74 -6.05
CA GLY A 50 -30.39 13.06 -6.56
C GLY A 50 -31.08 14.20 -5.81
N GLN A 51 -30.34 14.88 -4.94
CA GLN A 51 -30.69 16.23 -4.51
C GLN A 51 -29.48 17.15 -4.64
N ILE A 52 -29.55 17.99 -5.66
CA ILE A 52 -28.70 19.15 -5.92
C ILE A 52 -29.27 20.30 -5.09
N LEU A 53 -28.48 21.02 -4.28
CA LEU A 53 -28.44 22.50 -4.12
C LEU A 53 -27.61 22.96 -2.90
N PRO A 54 -27.18 24.24 -2.80
CA PRO A 54 -25.87 24.67 -3.26
C PRO A 54 -25.02 25.33 -2.17
N THR A 55 -23.76 25.54 -2.50
CA THR A 55 -22.79 26.41 -1.85
C THR A 55 -23.33 27.85 -1.65
N GLN A 56 -23.18 28.43 -0.45
CA GLN A 56 -22.96 29.87 -0.21
C GLN A 56 -22.60 30.07 1.29
N THR A 57 -21.34 30.36 1.61
CA THR A 57 -20.68 31.69 1.74
C THR A 57 -21.06 32.46 3.02
N ALA A 58 -20.03 32.67 3.83
CA ALA A 58 -19.76 33.65 4.89
C ALA A 58 -20.85 34.62 5.38
N HIS A 59 -20.93 34.74 6.71
CA HIS A 59 -20.89 36.01 7.44
C HIS A 59 -20.15 35.82 8.78
#